data_AF-A0A2P2MFS4-F1
#
_entry.id   AF-A0A2P2MFS4-F1
#
_cell.length_a   1.000
_cell.length_b   1.000
_cell.length_c   1.000
_cell.angle_alpha   90.00
_cell.angle_beta   90.00
_cell.angle_gamma   90.00
#
_symmetry.space_group_name_H-M   'P 1'
#
loop_
_entity.id
_entity.type
_entity.pdbx_description
1 polymer ?
#
loop_
_entity_poly.entity_id
_entity_poly.type
_entity_poly.pdbx_seq_one_letter_code
_entity_poly.pdbx_strand_id
1 'polypeptide(L)'
;MGRLKSLMLLLLLVFLNLVAYPVIAAGPPTCPADFGGKCSDPGEWEGEFFPGIPKIKYEGPSSKNTLAFKWYNAEEEILGKKMKDWMRFSVAFWHTFRGAGGDPFGAATKFWPWEDGTNSLAMAKRRMRANFEFIDKLGVDRWCFHDRDIAPEGKTLEVGQFLSIH
;
A
#
# COMPACT_ATOMS: atom_id res chain seq x y z
N MET A 1 39.67 19.35 -39.84
CA MET A 1 38.25 18.91 -39.81
C MET A 1 37.91 17.87 -38.73
N GLY A 2 38.88 17.24 -38.05
CA GLY A 2 38.62 16.21 -37.01
C GLY A 2 38.34 16.71 -35.59
N ARG A 3 38.98 17.81 -35.15
CA ARG A 3 38.80 18.35 -33.78
C ARG A 3 37.40 18.88 -33.50
N LEU A 4 36.75 19.49 -34.48
CA LEU A 4 35.41 20.05 -34.32
C LEU A 4 34.33 18.96 -34.19
N LYS A 5 34.51 17.82 -34.88
CA LYS A 5 33.62 16.66 -34.80
C LYS A 5 33.73 15.93 -33.46
N SER A 6 34.94 15.83 -32.91
CA SER A 6 35.19 15.21 -31.60
C SER A 6 34.60 16.04 -30.45
N LEU A 7 34.72 17.37 -30.50
CA LEU A 7 34.13 18.26 -29.50
C LEU A 7 32.59 18.23 -29.55
N MET A 8 32.01 18.17 -30.76
CA MET A 8 30.57 18.07 -30.96
C MET A 8 30.01 16.73 -30.45
N LEU A 9 30.75 15.63 -30.62
CA LEU A 9 30.36 14.31 -30.10
C LEU A 9 30.45 14.24 -28.57
N LEU A 10 31.46 14.88 -27.96
CA LEU A 10 31.60 14.96 -26.50
C LEU A 10 30.46 15.79 -25.88
N LEU A 11 30.12 16.92 -26.50
CA LEU A 11 28.97 17.75 -26.11
C LEU A 11 27.65 16.99 -26.24
N LEU A 12 27.47 16.19 -27.31
CA LEU A 12 26.27 15.37 -27.50
C LEU A 12 26.16 14.27 -26.43
N LEU A 13 27.27 13.64 -26.05
CA LEU A 13 27.30 12.60 -25.01
C LEU A 13 27.05 13.18 -23.60
N VAL A 14 27.55 14.40 -23.32
CA VAL A 14 27.27 15.11 -22.07
C VAL A 14 25.80 15.57 -22.02
N PHE A 15 25.24 16.04 -23.13
CA PHE A 15 23.81 16.35 -23.22
C PHE A 15 22.93 15.09 -23.10
N LEU A 16 23.31 13.95 -23.70
CA LEU A 16 22.57 12.70 -23.54
C LEU A 16 22.54 12.23 -22.08
N ASN A 17 23.66 12.38 -21.35
CA ASN A 17 23.69 12.07 -19.92
C ASN A 17 22.82 13.06 -19.12
N LEU A 18 22.95 14.37 -19.32
CA LEU A 18 22.17 15.37 -18.59
C LEU A 18 20.66 15.28 -18.86
N VAL A 19 20.24 14.82 -20.05
CA VAL A 19 18.83 14.67 -20.41
C VAL A 19 18.27 13.29 -20.05
N ALA A 20 19.10 12.26 -19.89
CA ALA A 20 18.67 10.91 -19.47
C ALA A 20 18.61 10.72 -17.94
N TYR A 21 19.35 11.50 -17.15
CA TYR A 21 19.33 11.39 -15.69
C TYR A 21 18.04 11.86 -14.98
N PRO A 22 17.25 12.86 -15.44
CA PRO A 22 16.03 13.24 -14.73
C PRO A 22 14.87 12.27 -15.02
N VAL A 23 15.00 11.34 -15.98
CA VAL A 23 13.96 10.36 -16.31
C VAL A 23 13.96 9.17 -15.34
N ILE A 24 15.04 8.94 -14.58
CA ILE A 24 15.16 7.78 -13.68
C ILE A 24 14.90 8.16 -12.20
N ALA A 25 14.84 9.44 -11.85
CA ALA A 25 14.72 9.91 -10.46
C ALA A 25 13.33 10.41 -10.05
N ALA A 26 12.27 10.07 -10.79
CA ALA A 26 10.90 10.32 -10.36
C ALA A 26 10.11 9.01 -10.47
N GLY A 27 10.01 8.28 -9.35
CA GLY A 27 8.89 7.36 -9.18
C GLY A 27 7.59 8.14 -9.41
N PRO A 28 6.56 7.54 -10.04
CA PRO A 28 5.38 8.26 -10.46
C PRO A 28 4.71 8.95 -9.25
N PRO A 29 4.22 10.19 -9.41
CA PRO A 29 3.58 10.93 -8.34
C PRO A 29 2.32 10.19 -7.87
N THR A 30 2.30 9.71 -6.62
CA THR A 30 1.14 8.99 -6.07
C THR A 30 0.06 9.96 -5.57
N CYS A 31 -0.75 10.42 -6.53
CA CYS A 31 -1.98 11.20 -6.39
C CYS A 31 -3.15 10.46 -7.11
N PRO A 32 -4.43 10.69 -6.77
CA PRO A 32 -5.44 9.69 -6.40
C PRO A 32 -6.04 8.82 -7.53
N ALA A 33 -6.80 7.78 -7.13
CA ALA A 33 -7.68 6.98 -7.99
C ALA A 33 -9.01 7.71 -8.32
N ASP A 34 -8.94 9.00 -8.62
CA ASP A 34 -10.05 9.80 -9.11
C ASP A 34 -9.56 10.70 -10.26
N PHE A 35 -10.31 10.73 -11.36
CA PHE A 35 -9.94 11.39 -12.63
C PHE A 35 -10.08 12.93 -12.59
N GLY A 36 -9.89 13.58 -11.44
CA GLY A 36 -10.02 15.04 -11.34
C GLY A 36 -9.46 15.75 -10.10
N GLY A 37 -9.00 15.04 -9.06
CA GLY A 37 -8.58 15.68 -7.81
C GLY A 37 -7.13 16.20 -7.81
N LYS A 38 -6.92 17.49 -7.52
CA LYS A 38 -5.60 18.02 -7.15
C LYS A 38 -5.26 17.56 -5.72
N CYS A 39 -4.05 17.03 -5.54
CA CYS A 39 -3.50 16.68 -4.23
C CYS A 39 -3.47 17.91 -3.33
N SER A 40 -4.41 17.97 -2.39
CA SER A 40 -4.51 18.99 -1.35
C SER A 40 -4.13 18.32 -0.04
N ASP A 41 -3.23 18.95 0.72
CA ASP A 41 -2.63 18.59 2.02
C ASP A 41 -2.44 17.09 2.39
N PRO A 42 -1.25 16.68 2.88
CA PRO A 42 -0.94 15.29 3.26
C PRO A 42 -1.81 14.69 4.39
N GLY A 43 -2.76 15.46 4.93
CA GLY A 43 -3.67 15.10 6.02
C GLY A 43 -5.02 14.54 5.58
N GLU A 44 -5.55 14.90 4.41
CA GLU A 44 -6.92 14.56 4.00
C GLU A 44 -6.93 13.79 2.69
N TRP A 45 -6.92 12.46 2.81
CA TRP A 45 -7.21 11.58 1.69
C TRP A 45 -8.72 11.46 1.56
N GLU A 46 -9.26 11.95 0.44
CA GLU A 46 -10.65 11.69 0.04
C GLU A 46 -10.68 10.65 -1.08
N GLY A 47 -11.29 9.49 -0.82
CA GLY A 47 -11.44 8.40 -1.79
C GLY A 47 -11.29 7.00 -1.19
N GLU A 48 -11.62 5.97 -1.99
CA GLU A 48 -11.40 4.57 -1.64
C GLU A 48 -10.05 4.06 -2.20
N PHE A 49 -9.35 3.23 -1.43
CA PHE A 49 -8.16 2.50 -1.88
C PHE A 49 -8.50 1.26 -2.70
N PHE A 50 -9.70 0.69 -2.51
CA PHE A 50 -10.18 -0.50 -3.23
C PHE A 50 -11.48 -0.20 -4.00
N PRO A 51 -11.47 0.73 -4.97
CA PRO A 51 -12.67 1.10 -5.70
C PRO A 51 -13.24 -0.10 -6.45
N GLY A 52 -14.56 -0.24 -6.44
CA GLY A 52 -15.27 -1.33 -7.11
C GLY A 52 -15.24 -2.66 -6.36
N ILE A 53 -14.57 -2.76 -5.22
CA ILE A 53 -14.64 -3.92 -4.32
C ILE A 53 -15.69 -3.63 -3.24
N PRO A 54 -16.88 -4.26 -3.30
CA PRO A 54 -17.86 -4.13 -2.23
C PRO A 54 -17.42 -4.92 -1.00
N LYS A 55 -18.13 -4.72 0.12
CA LYS A 55 -18.01 -5.60 1.27
C LYS A 55 -18.31 -7.05 0.88
N ILE A 56 -17.38 -7.95 1.18
CA ILE A 56 -17.43 -9.37 0.82
C ILE A 56 -18.51 -10.06 1.65
N LYS A 57 -19.47 -10.67 0.98
CA LYS A 57 -20.62 -11.34 1.59
C LYS A 57 -20.49 -12.85 1.47
N TYR A 58 -21.22 -13.55 2.32
CA TYR A 58 -21.44 -14.99 2.17
C TYR A 58 -22.52 -15.25 1.12
N GLU A 59 -22.23 -16.13 0.15
CA GLU A 59 -23.17 -16.57 -0.90
C GLU A 59 -23.34 -18.09 -0.99
N GLY A 60 -22.57 -18.85 -0.19
CA GLY A 60 -22.65 -20.31 -0.15
C GLY A 60 -21.81 -21.04 -1.21
N PRO A 61 -21.76 -22.39 -1.11
CA PRO A 61 -20.77 -23.21 -1.81
C PRO A 61 -20.97 -23.31 -3.32
N SER A 62 -22.19 -23.07 -3.80
CA SER A 62 -22.52 -23.07 -5.23
C SER A 62 -22.15 -21.76 -5.94
N SER A 63 -21.82 -20.70 -5.20
CA SER A 63 -21.54 -19.38 -5.79
C SER A 63 -20.35 -19.43 -6.75
N LYS A 64 -20.53 -18.74 -7.88
CA LYS A 64 -19.50 -18.49 -8.89
C LYS A 64 -18.84 -17.12 -8.71
N ASN A 65 -19.36 -16.27 -7.83
CA ASN A 65 -18.74 -15.00 -7.49
C ASN A 65 -17.37 -15.26 -6.85
N THR A 66 -16.34 -14.61 -7.39
CA THR A 66 -14.96 -14.71 -6.88
C THR A 66 -14.74 -13.81 -5.66
N LEU A 67 -15.58 -12.79 -5.48
CA LEU A 67 -15.55 -11.83 -4.38
C LEU A 67 -16.67 -12.09 -3.37
N ALA A 68 -16.89 -13.37 -3.05
CA ALA A 68 -17.84 -13.81 -2.03
C ALA A 68 -17.28 -14.99 -1.23
N PHE A 69 -17.63 -15.05 0.05
CA PHE A 69 -17.36 -16.22 0.87
C PHE A 69 -18.30 -17.36 0.50
N LYS A 70 -17.72 -18.54 0.29
CA LYS A 70 -18.46 -19.77 -0.07
C LYS A 70 -18.74 -20.66 1.13
N TRP A 71 -17.92 -20.54 2.17
CA TRP A 71 -17.95 -21.39 3.36
C TRP A 71 -17.91 -20.60 4.66
N TYR A 72 -17.43 -19.36 4.63
CA TYR A 72 -17.36 -18.53 5.82
C TYR A 72 -18.62 -17.67 5.93
N ASN A 73 -19.51 -18.04 6.83
CA ASN A 73 -20.63 -17.22 7.26
C ASN A 73 -20.39 -16.76 8.71
N ALA A 74 -20.03 -15.48 8.88
CA ALA A 74 -19.65 -14.94 10.19
C ALA A 74 -20.72 -15.13 11.29
N GLU A 75 -22.00 -15.16 10.90
CA GLU A 75 -23.15 -15.27 11.82
C GLU A 75 -23.67 -16.70 11.99
N GLU A 76 -23.14 -17.67 11.24
CA GLU A 76 -23.52 -19.08 11.40
C GLU A 76 -23.05 -19.61 12.75
N GLU A 77 -23.96 -20.25 13.49
CA GLU A 77 -23.66 -20.85 14.77
C GLU A 77 -23.22 -22.30 14.62
N ILE A 78 -22.01 -22.59 15.11
CA ILE A 78 -21.46 -23.94 15.18
C ILE A 78 -21.24 -24.27 16.65
N LEU A 79 -21.95 -25.29 17.14
CA LEU A 79 -21.89 -25.75 18.54
C LEU A 79 -22.12 -24.59 19.54
N GLY A 80 -23.09 -23.72 19.25
CA GLY A 80 -23.50 -22.61 20.13
C GLY A 80 -22.57 -21.38 20.11
N LYS A 81 -21.64 -21.28 19.14
CA LYS A 81 -20.79 -20.10 18.95
C LYS A 81 -20.71 -19.74 17.47
N LYS A 82 -20.74 -18.44 17.16
CA LYS A 82 -20.65 -17.94 15.78
C LYS A 82 -19.31 -18.29 15.15
N MET A 83 -19.28 -18.55 13.84
CA MET A 83 -18.03 -18.87 13.13
C MET A 83 -16.94 -17.81 13.32
N LYS A 84 -17.31 -16.52 13.35
CA LYS A 84 -16.35 -15.43 13.59
C LYS A 84 -15.63 -15.54 14.93
N ASP A 85 -16.32 -16.04 15.95
CA ASP A 85 -15.76 -16.19 17.30
C ASP A 85 -14.91 -17.46 17.44
N TRP A 86 -15.15 -18.46 16.59
CA TRP A 86 -14.28 -19.63 16.46
C TRP A 86 -12.99 -19.29 15.72
N MET A 87 -13.12 -18.69 14.53
CA MET A 87 -12.01 -18.52 13.60
C MET A 87 -11.14 -17.32 13.97
N ARG A 88 -11.75 -16.21 14.41
CA ARG A 88 -11.07 -15.00 14.87
C ARG A 88 -9.99 -14.55 13.88
N PHE A 89 -10.34 -14.53 12.59
CA PHE A 89 -9.41 -14.17 11.52
C PHE A 89 -8.77 -12.81 11.79
N SER A 90 -7.51 -12.67 11.41
CA SER A 90 -6.72 -11.46 11.60
C SER A 90 -5.94 -11.14 10.34
N VAL A 91 -5.86 -9.87 9.96
CA VAL A 91 -5.05 -9.40 8.84
C VAL A 91 -3.63 -9.06 9.31
N ALA A 92 -2.63 -9.67 8.69
CA ALA A 92 -1.21 -9.40 8.97
C ALA A 92 -0.73 -8.17 8.21
N PHE A 93 -0.53 -7.05 8.91
CA PHE A 93 -0.26 -5.75 8.30
C PHE A 93 1.01 -5.72 7.45
N TRP A 94 2.09 -6.36 7.92
CA TRP A 94 3.38 -6.41 7.21
C TRP A 94 3.26 -7.04 5.82
N HIS A 95 2.50 -8.12 5.68
CA HIS A 95 2.32 -8.76 4.37
C HIS A 95 1.34 -8.00 3.49
N THR A 96 0.25 -7.49 4.06
CA THR A 96 -0.83 -6.87 3.26
C THR A 96 -0.50 -5.46 2.81
N PHE A 97 0.08 -4.62 3.68
CA PHE A 97 0.27 -3.18 3.40
C PHE A 97 1.72 -2.76 3.24
N ARG A 98 2.70 -3.57 3.68
CA ARG A 98 4.14 -3.30 3.50
C ARG A 98 4.81 -4.22 2.47
N GLY A 99 4.21 -5.37 2.14
CA GLY A 99 4.78 -6.35 1.23
C GLY A 99 4.81 -5.86 -0.22
N ALA A 100 6.00 -5.54 -0.74
CA ALA A 100 6.20 -5.08 -2.12
C ALA A 100 6.50 -6.20 -3.14
N GLY A 101 6.55 -7.46 -2.69
CA GLY A 101 6.73 -8.64 -3.54
C GLY A 101 8.14 -8.81 -4.12
N GLY A 102 9.16 -8.18 -3.50
CA GLY A 102 10.56 -8.49 -3.78
C GLY A 102 11.02 -9.74 -3.05
N ASP A 103 12.08 -10.36 -3.55
CA ASP A 103 12.68 -11.57 -2.98
C ASP A 103 14.23 -11.48 -3.07
N PRO A 104 15.00 -12.44 -2.52
CA PRO A 104 16.46 -12.39 -2.56
C PRO A 104 17.10 -12.39 -3.97
N PHE A 105 16.32 -12.67 -5.01
CA PHE A 105 16.75 -12.80 -6.41
C PHE A 105 16.12 -11.73 -7.33
N GLY A 106 15.19 -10.92 -6.84
CA GLY A 106 14.41 -9.99 -7.66
C GLY A 106 13.91 -8.77 -6.90
N ALA A 107 13.80 -7.65 -7.61
CA ALA A 107 13.28 -6.39 -7.07
C ALA A 107 11.77 -6.45 -6.78
N ALA A 108 11.27 -5.43 -6.07
CA ALA A 108 9.84 -5.26 -5.81
C ALA A 108 9.01 -5.24 -7.10
N THR A 109 7.83 -5.86 -7.04
CA THR A 109 6.91 -6.01 -8.17
C THR A 109 5.58 -5.29 -7.96
N LYS A 110 5.26 -4.91 -6.72
CA LYS A 110 4.01 -4.24 -6.35
C LYS A 110 4.27 -2.78 -6.00
N PHE A 111 3.49 -1.89 -6.61
CA PHE A 111 3.49 -0.45 -6.32
C PHE A 111 2.12 -0.09 -5.77
N TRP A 112 2.06 0.15 -4.45
CA TRP A 112 0.80 0.39 -3.76
C TRP A 112 0.39 1.86 -3.81
N PRO A 113 -0.92 2.17 -3.91
CA PRO A 113 -1.40 3.55 -3.98
C PRO A 113 -1.22 4.32 -2.65
N TRP A 114 -1.02 3.62 -1.53
CA TRP A 114 -0.73 4.22 -0.23
C TRP A 114 0.76 4.42 0.06
N GLU A 115 1.64 4.07 -0.88
CA GLU A 115 3.09 4.27 -0.80
C GLU A 115 3.51 5.45 -1.67
N ASP A 116 4.43 6.29 -1.18
CA ASP A 116 5.07 7.36 -1.95
C ASP A 116 6.60 7.17 -2.05
N GLY A 117 7.10 6.02 -1.56
CA GLY A 117 8.53 5.72 -1.50
C GLY A 117 9.27 6.38 -0.34
N THR A 118 8.59 7.21 0.47
CA THR A 118 9.15 7.75 1.70
C THR A 118 8.95 6.78 2.87
N ASN A 119 9.46 7.12 4.05
CA ASN A 119 9.04 6.47 5.31
C ASN A 119 8.45 7.54 6.26
N SER A 120 7.51 8.33 5.75
CA SER A 120 6.91 9.44 6.50
C SER A 120 5.72 9.02 7.38
N LEU A 121 5.41 9.84 8.39
CA LEU A 121 4.21 9.65 9.22
C LEU A 121 2.92 9.81 8.40
N ALA A 122 2.92 10.71 7.39
CA ALA A 122 1.76 10.90 6.53
C ALA A 122 1.43 9.62 5.75
N MET A 123 2.45 8.96 5.21
CA MET A 123 2.30 7.67 4.53
C MET A 123 1.89 6.55 5.51
N ALA A 124 2.42 6.53 6.73
CA ALA A 124 1.97 5.61 7.77
C ALA A 124 0.46 5.75 8.05
N LYS A 125 -0.04 6.99 8.18
CA LYS A 125 -1.48 7.27 8.30
C LYS A 125 -2.27 6.83 7.05
N ARG A 126 -1.70 7.00 5.86
CA ARG A 126 -2.32 6.56 4.59
C ARG A 126 -2.49 5.03 4.54
N ARG A 127 -1.46 4.27 4.93
CA ARG A 127 -1.55 2.80 5.07
C ARG A 127 -2.62 2.38 6.08
N MET A 128 -2.70 3.10 7.20
CA MET A 128 -3.70 2.80 8.22
C MET A 128 -5.13 2.95 7.69
N ARG A 129 -5.40 4.00 6.91
CA ARG A 129 -6.69 4.18 6.24
C ARG A 129 -6.99 3.04 5.26
N ALA A 130 -6.01 2.64 4.45
CA ALA A 130 -6.16 1.49 3.56
C ALA A 130 -6.43 0.18 4.33
N ASN A 131 -5.79 -0.03 5.48
CA ASN A 131 -6.04 -1.16 6.34
C ASN A 131 -7.46 -1.19 6.88
N PHE A 132 -7.95 -0.07 7.42
CA PHE A 132 -9.32 -0.02 7.95
C PHE A 132 -10.38 -0.22 6.87
N GLU A 133 -10.18 0.32 5.66
CA GLU A 133 -11.06 0.03 4.52
C GLU A 133 -11.04 -1.45 4.15
N PHE A 134 -9.85 -2.05 4.07
CA PHE A 134 -9.68 -3.45 3.70
C PHE A 134 -10.36 -4.40 4.71
N ILE A 135 -10.14 -4.20 6.01
CA ILE A 135 -10.73 -5.07 7.04
C ILE A 135 -12.26 -4.89 7.14
N ASP A 136 -12.79 -3.67 6.91
CA ASP A 136 -14.24 -3.48 6.85
C ASP A 136 -14.85 -4.19 5.63
N LYS A 137 -14.24 -4.04 4.44
CA LYS A 137 -14.67 -4.73 3.22
C LYS A 137 -14.57 -6.25 3.38
N LEU A 138 -13.56 -6.77 4.07
CA LEU A 138 -13.42 -8.21 4.33
C LEU A 138 -14.37 -8.72 5.44
N GLY A 139 -14.86 -7.84 6.31
CA GLY A 139 -15.70 -8.20 7.46
C GLY A 139 -14.90 -8.83 8.61
N VAL A 140 -13.66 -8.39 8.81
CA VAL A 140 -12.74 -8.89 9.85
C VAL A 140 -12.54 -7.83 10.94
N ASP A 141 -12.50 -8.26 12.20
CA ASP A 141 -12.42 -7.40 13.40
C ASP A 141 -11.01 -7.30 13.99
N ARG A 142 -10.05 -8.07 13.46
CA ARG A 142 -8.68 -8.17 14.00
C ARG A 142 -7.63 -7.95 12.94
N TRP A 143 -6.50 -7.42 13.39
CA TRP A 143 -5.30 -7.26 12.61
C TRP A 143 -4.08 -7.33 13.54
N CYS A 144 -2.94 -7.69 12.97
CA CYS A 144 -1.67 -7.80 13.68
C CYS A 144 -0.64 -6.92 12.99
N PHE A 145 0.27 -6.34 13.76
CA PHE A 145 1.33 -5.47 13.26
C PHE A 145 2.60 -5.61 14.10
N HIS A 146 3.75 -5.31 13.49
CA HIS A 146 4.94 -4.88 14.21
C HIS A 146 4.91 -3.36 14.33
N ASP A 147 5.53 -2.82 15.37
CA ASP A 147 5.68 -1.38 15.59
C ASP A 147 6.23 -0.65 14.34
N ARG A 148 7.23 -1.23 13.68
CA ARG A 148 7.85 -0.70 12.45
C ARG A 148 6.96 -0.73 11.20
N ASP A 149 5.88 -1.51 11.24
CA ASP A 149 4.94 -1.55 10.13
C ASP A 149 4.06 -0.30 10.10
N ILE A 150 3.66 0.18 11.28
CA ILE A 150 2.64 1.23 11.46
C ILE A 150 3.22 2.61 11.75
N ALA A 151 4.48 2.71 12.17
CA ALA A 151 5.13 3.97 12.47
C ALA A 151 6.56 4.02 11.92
N PRO A 152 7.02 5.19 11.44
CA PRO A 152 8.41 5.35 11.02
C PRO A 152 9.35 5.46 12.23
N GLU A 153 10.64 5.16 12.02
CA GLU A 153 11.62 5.31 13.09
C GLU A 153 11.83 6.79 13.45
N GLY A 154 11.77 7.09 14.74
CA GLY A 154 12.22 8.36 15.29
C GLY A 154 13.75 8.42 15.39
N LYS A 155 14.31 9.63 15.45
CA LYS A 155 15.76 9.83 15.69
C LYS A 155 16.22 9.34 17.06
N THR A 156 15.28 9.14 17.98
CA THR A 156 15.49 8.60 19.33
C THR A 156 14.39 7.59 19.65
N LEU A 157 14.62 6.73 20.64
CA LEU A 157 13.63 5.75 21.11
C LEU A 157 12.34 6.43 21.59
N GLU A 158 12.48 7.55 22.31
CA GLU A 158 11.35 8.35 22.82
C GLU A 158 10.42 8.81 21.68
N VAL A 159 10.99 9.34 20.60
CA VAL A 159 10.21 9.79 19.44
C VAL A 159 9.60 8.61 18.68
N GLY A 160 10.35 7.51 18.51
CA GLY A 160 9.85 6.33 17.82
C GLY A 160 8.67 5.66 18.55
N GLN A 161 8.72 5.63 19.87
CA GLN A 161 7.63 5.08 20.68
C GLN A 161 6.40 5.98 20.62
N PHE A 162 6.55 7.30 20.75
CA PHE A 162 5.45 8.26 20.66
C PHE A 162 4.64 8.13 19.36
N LEU A 163 5.34 7.94 18.22
CA LEU A 163 4.73 7.79 16.89
C LEU A 163 3.94 6.48 16.70
N SER A 164 4.12 5.47 17.57
CA SER A 164 3.40 4.20 17.48
C SER A 164 2.12 4.15 18.31
N ILE A 165 1.91 5.11 19.23
CA ILE A 165 0.80 5.10 20.21
C ILE A 165 -0.26 6.18 19.96
N HIS A 166 -0.01 7.11 19.02
CA HIS A 166 -0.90 8.23 18.66
C HIS A 166 -1.09 8.28 17.14
#